data_AF-A0A930FFR1-F1
#
_entry.id   AF-A0A930FFR1-F1
#
_cell.length_a   1.000
_cell.length_b   1.000
_cell.length_c   1.000
_cell.angle_alpha   90.00
_cell.angle_beta   90.00
_cell.angle_gamma   90.00
#
_symmetry.space_group_name_H-M   'P 1'
#
loop_
_entity.id
_entity.type
_entity.pdbx_description
1 polymer ?
#
loop_
_entity_poly.entity_id
_entity_poly.type
_entity_poly.pdbx_seq_one_letter_code
_entity_poly.pdbx_strand_id
1 'polypeptide(L)'
;TITDLTNDCGVNRQTFYYHFHDIYDLIDWIYLAEGEEAIGTQRSYDSWQEGLLSAFKIIEKEKHFILNTIHSRSQSHIMHMLEDAAEYLLLNVIRELAKNYKVSNETIHFMASFYRFSFAGVIFDWIEKGMHGNPQKIVDQVAILMQGTFPSALERFEKAKM
;
A
#
# COMPACT_ATOMS: atom_id res chain seq x y z
N THR A 1 2.77 20.93 -19.10
CA THR A 1 1.33 21.30 -19.23
C THR A 1 0.58 20.20 -19.97
N ILE A 2 -0.76 20.22 -20.04
CA ILE A 2 -1.51 19.25 -20.87
C ILE A 2 -1.05 19.33 -22.34
N THR A 3 -0.71 20.52 -22.84
CA THR A 3 -0.19 20.68 -24.21
C THR A 3 1.14 19.97 -24.40
N ASP A 4 2.08 20.14 -23.48
CA ASP A 4 3.39 19.46 -23.55
C ASP A 4 3.21 17.94 -23.50
N LEU A 5 2.39 17.44 -22.56
CA LEU A 5 2.08 16.01 -22.44
C LEU A 5 1.49 15.44 -23.74
N THR A 6 0.49 16.11 -24.31
CA THR A 6 -0.15 15.61 -25.54
C THR A 6 0.79 15.63 -26.74
N ASN A 7 1.67 16.64 -26.82
CA ASN A 7 2.69 16.73 -27.85
C ASN A 7 3.72 15.60 -27.72
N ASP A 8 4.22 15.34 -26.52
CA ASP A 8 5.18 14.28 -26.24
C ASP A 8 4.58 12.88 -26.52
N CYS A 9 3.29 12.69 -26.23
CA CYS A 9 2.57 11.45 -26.51
C CYS A 9 2.05 11.32 -27.96
N GLY A 10 2.22 12.34 -28.81
CA GLY A 10 1.73 12.32 -30.19
C GLY A 10 0.21 12.30 -30.34
N VAL A 11 -0.54 12.75 -29.33
CA VAL A 11 -2.01 12.83 -29.33
C VAL A 11 -2.48 14.29 -29.30
N ASN A 12 -3.74 14.54 -29.60
CA ASN A 12 -4.30 15.89 -29.46
C ASN A 12 -4.96 16.07 -28.08
N ARG A 13 -5.20 17.33 -27.70
CA ARG A 13 -5.83 17.69 -26.42
C ARG A 13 -7.26 17.15 -26.28
N GLN A 14 -8.02 17.04 -27.37
CA GLN A 14 -9.37 16.49 -27.33
C GLN A 14 -9.35 15.01 -26.93
N THR A 15 -8.36 14.26 -27.40
CA THR A 15 -8.13 12.87 -27.01
C THR A 15 -7.79 12.76 -25.52
N PHE A 16 -6.96 13.65 -24.97
CA PHE A 16 -6.71 13.70 -23.53
C PHE A 16 -8.01 13.93 -22.74
N TYR A 17 -8.76 14.98 -23.09
CA TYR A 17 -9.99 15.34 -22.38
C TYR A 17 -11.16 14.37 -22.58
N TYR A 18 -11.05 13.45 -23.54
CA TYR A 18 -11.99 12.34 -23.67
C TYR A 18 -11.83 11.33 -22.53
N HIS A 19 -10.61 11.17 -21.99
CA HIS A 19 -10.30 10.22 -20.94
C HIS A 19 -10.16 10.87 -19.56
N PHE A 20 -9.63 12.09 -19.49
CA PHE A 20 -9.27 12.74 -18.23
C PHE A 20 -9.71 14.20 -18.19
N HIS A 21 -10.36 14.61 -17.11
CA HIS A 21 -10.84 15.99 -16.95
C HIS A 21 -9.69 16.99 -16.81
N ASP A 22 -8.62 16.60 -16.12
CA ASP A 22 -7.40 17.36 -15.94
C ASP A 22 -6.20 16.44 -15.66
N ILE A 23 -5.04 17.03 -15.34
CA ILE A 23 -3.82 16.27 -15.06
C ILE A 23 -3.90 15.45 -13.76
N TYR A 24 -4.73 15.87 -12.80
CA TYR A 24 -4.90 15.15 -11.53
C TYR A 24 -5.77 13.91 -11.72
N ASP A 25 -6.81 13.98 -12.55
CA ASP A 25 -7.63 12.83 -12.94
C ASP A 25 -6.76 11.72 -13.60
N LEU A 26 -5.79 12.11 -14.45
CA LEU A 26 -4.81 11.16 -14.98
C LEU A 26 -3.91 10.57 -13.89
N ILE A 27 -3.39 11.41 -12.98
CA ILE A 27 -2.53 10.95 -11.89
C ILE A 27 -3.27 9.96 -10.98
N ASP A 28 -4.53 10.27 -10.66
CA ASP A 28 -5.38 9.42 -9.83
C ASP A 28 -5.65 8.07 -10.52
N TRP A 29 -5.91 8.09 -11.83
CA TRP A 29 -6.02 6.86 -12.62
C TRP A 29 -4.74 6.03 -12.63
N ILE A 30 -3.57 6.66 -12.75
CA ILE A 30 -2.27 5.98 -12.69
C ILE A 30 -2.11 5.27 -11.35
N TYR A 31 -2.40 5.95 -10.23
CA TYR A 31 -2.28 5.33 -8.90
C TYR A 31 -3.26 4.17 -8.70
N LEU A 32 -4.47 4.26 -9.23
CA LEU A 32 -5.44 3.15 -9.19
C LEU A 32 -4.98 1.97 -10.04
N ALA A 33 -4.42 2.20 -11.22
CA ALA A 33 -3.96 1.14 -12.13
C ALA A 33 -2.69 0.45 -11.62
N GLU A 34 -1.72 1.21 -11.11
CA GLU A 34 -0.42 0.70 -10.64
C GLU A 34 -0.48 0.12 -9.22
N GLY A 35 -1.47 0.53 -8.41
CA GLY A 35 -1.66 0.06 -7.04
C GLY A 35 -1.84 -1.46 -6.91
N GLU A 36 -2.45 -2.10 -7.91
CA GLU A 36 -2.64 -3.55 -7.93
C GLU A 36 -1.32 -4.32 -8.20
N GLU A 37 -0.40 -3.73 -8.97
CA GLU A 37 0.87 -4.36 -9.35
C GLU A 37 1.95 -4.19 -8.25
N ALA A 38 1.81 -3.15 -7.40
CA ALA A 38 2.74 -2.87 -6.30
C ALA A 38 2.81 -3.98 -5.23
N ILE A 39 1.82 -4.88 -5.20
CA ILE A 39 1.71 -5.96 -4.20
C ILE A 39 2.24 -7.26 -4.81
N GLY A 40 3.52 -7.52 -4.59
CA GLY A 40 4.20 -8.74 -5.04
C GLY A 40 3.52 -10.05 -4.60
N THR A 41 4.01 -11.18 -5.10
CA THR A 41 3.44 -12.52 -4.84
C THR A 41 3.71 -13.06 -3.43
N GLN A 42 4.51 -12.37 -2.62
CA GLN A 42 4.94 -12.76 -1.26
C GLN A 42 3.94 -12.26 -0.22
N ARG A 43 3.12 -13.18 0.31
CA ARG A 43 1.88 -12.86 1.04
C ARG A 43 1.63 -13.78 2.24
N SER A 44 2.63 -14.54 2.66
CA SER A 44 2.52 -15.47 3.80
C SER A 44 3.07 -14.86 5.08
N TYR A 45 2.76 -15.46 6.22
CA TYR A 45 3.31 -15.03 7.51
C TYR A 45 4.84 -15.03 7.57
N ASP A 46 5.49 -15.92 6.81
CA ASP A 46 6.95 -15.99 6.75
C ASP A 46 7.56 -15.04 5.70
N SER A 47 6.74 -14.43 4.83
CA SER A 47 7.22 -13.63 3.69
C SER A 47 6.66 -12.20 3.60
N TRP A 48 5.89 -11.76 4.59
CA TRP A 48 5.24 -10.44 4.53
C TRP A 48 6.25 -9.30 4.64
N GLN A 49 7.40 -9.53 5.26
CA GLN A 49 8.50 -8.55 5.34
C GLN A 49 9.06 -8.27 3.95
N GLU A 50 9.26 -9.31 3.14
CA GLU A 50 9.68 -9.18 1.75
C GLU A 50 8.59 -8.53 0.90
N GLY A 51 7.31 -8.87 1.14
CA GLY A 51 6.17 -8.19 0.53
C GLY A 51 6.17 -6.67 0.81
N LEU A 52 6.34 -6.29 2.07
CA LEU A 52 6.44 -4.88 2.48
C LEU A 52 7.66 -4.19 1.85
N LEU A 53 8.83 -4.86 1.86
CA LEU A 53 10.04 -4.34 1.23
C LEU A 53 9.88 -4.17 -0.30
N SER A 54 9.15 -5.08 -0.94
CA SER A 54 8.84 -4.97 -2.38
C SER A 54 8.03 -3.71 -2.66
N ALA A 55 7.04 -3.39 -1.83
CA ALA A 55 6.26 -2.17 -1.97
C ALA A 55 7.16 -0.93 -1.89
N PHE A 56 8.07 -0.86 -0.90
CA PHE A 56 9.06 0.22 -0.83
C PHE A 56 9.90 0.36 -2.09
N LYS A 57 10.38 -0.76 -2.67
CA LYS A 57 11.23 -0.74 -3.87
C LYS A 57 10.48 -0.26 -5.11
N ILE A 58 9.21 -0.63 -5.25
CA ILE A 58 8.36 -0.19 -6.36
C ILE A 58 8.12 1.32 -6.26
N ILE A 59 7.81 1.81 -5.06
CA ILE A 59 7.64 3.24 -4.79
C ILE A 59 8.95 4.01 -5.03
N GLU A 60 10.09 3.46 -4.63
CA GLU A 60 11.40 4.06 -4.86
C GLU A 60 11.74 4.17 -6.36
N LYS A 61 11.35 3.17 -7.16
CA LYS A 61 11.55 3.19 -8.62
C LYS A 61 10.80 4.36 -9.26
N GLU A 62 9.60 4.66 -8.77
CA GLU A 62 8.76 5.76 -9.26
C GLU A 62 8.95 7.07 -8.46
N LYS A 63 10.07 7.21 -7.73
CA LYS A 63 10.37 8.31 -6.80
C LYS A 63 10.07 9.70 -7.35
N HIS A 64 10.52 10.01 -8.56
CA HIS A 64 10.34 11.33 -9.13
C HIS A 64 8.86 11.66 -9.36
N PHE A 65 8.08 10.71 -9.86
CA PHE A 65 6.65 10.89 -10.08
C PHE A 65 5.92 11.06 -8.74
N ILE A 66 6.20 10.19 -7.77
CA ILE A 66 5.53 10.20 -6.47
C ILE A 66 5.86 11.48 -5.71
N LEU A 67 7.13 11.87 -5.59
CA LEU A 67 7.50 13.08 -4.86
C LEU A 67 6.99 14.37 -5.52
N ASN A 68 6.84 14.39 -6.83
CA ASN A 68 6.29 15.56 -7.54
C ASN A 68 4.75 15.66 -7.42
N THR A 69 4.08 14.56 -7.06
CA THR A 69 2.61 14.50 -6.98
C THR A 69 2.08 14.35 -5.55
N ILE A 70 2.92 13.98 -4.57
CA ILE A 70 2.52 13.72 -3.18
C ILE A 70 1.90 14.93 -2.46
N HIS A 71 2.34 16.15 -2.78
CA HIS A 71 1.79 17.38 -2.19
C HIS A 71 0.67 18.00 -3.02
N SER A 72 0.22 17.29 -4.07
CA SER A 72 -0.93 17.70 -4.86
C SER A 72 -2.24 17.18 -4.26
N ARG A 73 -3.36 17.41 -4.94
CA ARG A 73 -4.67 16.88 -4.53
C ARG A 73 -4.74 15.35 -4.55
N SER A 74 -3.74 14.68 -5.13
CA SER A 74 -3.65 13.21 -5.20
C SER A 74 -3.04 12.55 -3.94
N GLN A 75 -2.68 13.31 -2.89
CA GLN A 75 -2.15 12.76 -1.64
C GLN A 75 -3.07 11.69 -1.02
N SER A 76 -4.38 11.94 -1.01
CA SER A 76 -5.37 10.98 -0.50
C SER A 76 -5.40 9.70 -1.32
N HIS A 77 -5.24 9.79 -2.65
CA HIS A 77 -5.22 8.62 -3.52
C HIS A 77 -3.98 7.77 -3.32
N ILE A 78 -2.81 8.39 -3.10
CA ILE A 78 -1.60 7.66 -2.73
C ILE A 78 -1.82 6.92 -1.40
N MET A 79 -2.39 7.58 -0.40
CA MET A 79 -2.71 6.91 0.87
C MET A 79 -3.68 5.74 0.67
N HIS A 80 -4.76 5.92 -0.10
CA HIS A 80 -5.71 4.85 -0.39
C HIS A 80 -5.05 3.67 -1.12
N MET A 81 -4.22 3.93 -2.14
CA MET A 81 -3.44 2.91 -2.83
C MET A 81 -2.56 2.12 -1.86
N LEU A 82 -1.88 2.80 -0.93
CA LEU A 82 -1.06 2.14 0.10
C LEU A 82 -1.90 1.34 1.09
N GLU A 83 -3.07 1.84 1.48
CA GLU A 83 -4.00 1.13 2.36
C GLU A 83 -4.55 -0.14 1.72
N ASP A 84 -4.97 -0.08 0.46
CA ASP A 84 -5.47 -1.23 -0.29
C ASP A 84 -4.38 -2.29 -0.44
N ALA A 85 -3.15 -1.85 -0.74
CA ALA A 85 -1.99 -2.72 -0.81
C ALA A 85 -1.67 -3.40 0.51
N ALA A 86 -1.67 -2.64 1.61
CA ALA A 86 -1.44 -3.16 2.94
C ALA A 86 -2.55 -4.11 3.38
N GLU A 87 -3.82 -3.80 3.11
CA GLU A 87 -4.96 -4.64 3.45
C GLU A 87 -4.88 -5.98 2.72
N TYR A 88 -4.60 -5.96 1.43
CA TYR A 88 -4.49 -7.17 0.63
C TYR A 88 -3.35 -8.07 1.14
N LEU A 89 -2.19 -7.52 1.48
CA LEU A 89 -1.08 -8.26 2.08
C LEU A 89 -1.49 -8.87 3.43
N LEU A 90 -1.99 -8.05 4.34
CA LEU A 90 -2.28 -8.44 5.72
C LEU A 90 -3.45 -9.43 5.81
N LEU A 91 -4.46 -9.28 4.96
CA LEU A 91 -5.60 -10.19 4.93
C LEU A 91 -5.15 -11.62 4.61
N ASN A 92 -4.20 -11.80 3.69
CA ASN A 92 -3.63 -13.11 3.37
C ASN A 92 -2.82 -13.68 4.54
N VAL A 93 -1.95 -12.88 5.14
CA VAL A 93 -1.13 -13.26 6.32
C VAL A 93 -2.01 -13.69 7.50
N ILE A 94 -3.01 -12.87 7.84
CA ILE A 94 -3.89 -13.13 8.98
C ILE A 94 -4.78 -14.33 8.70
N ARG A 95 -5.32 -14.50 7.48
CA ARG A 95 -6.10 -15.69 7.10
C ARG A 95 -5.27 -16.97 7.20
N GLU A 96 -4.00 -16.93 6.81
CA GLU A 96 -3.11 -18.08 6.93
C GLU A 96 -2.93 -18.49 8.39
N LEU A 97 -2.58 -17.54 9.26
CA LEU A 97 -2.42 -17.79 10.69
C LEU A 97 -3.72 -18.24 11.36
N ALA A 98 -4.84 -17.62 11.01
CA ALA A 98 -6.15 -17.87 11.59
C ALA A 98 -6.64 -19.31 11.36
N LYS A 99 -6.09 -20.07 10.40
CA LYS A 99 -6.40 -21.50 10.22
C LYS A 99 -6.15 -22.33 11.48
N ASN A 100 -5.28 -21.86 12.38
CA ASN A 100 -4.94 -22.52 13.64
C ASN A 100 -5.81 -22.06 14.83
N TYR A 101 -6.78 -21.17 14.61
CA TYR A 101 -7.61 -20.56 15.65
C TYR A 101 -9.10 -20.60 15.28
N LYS A 102 -9.98 -20.69 16.28
CA LYS A 102 -11.44 -20.58 16.08
C LYS A 102 -11.88 -19.12 16.17
N VAL A 103 -11.62 -18.38 15.11
CA VAL A 103 -12.04 -16.97 14.96
C VAL A 103 -12.95 -16.78 13.74
N SER A 104 -13.81 -15.77 13.80
CA SER A 104 -14.74 -15.43 12.72
C SER A 104 -14.02 -14.71 11.56
N ASN A 105 -14.65 -14.73 10.37
CA ASN A 105 -14.13 -13.95 9.23
C ASN A 105 -14.18 -12.45 9.51
N GLU A 106 -15.18 -11.99 10.25
CA GLU A 106 -15.34 -10.62 10.69
C GLU A 106 -14.13 -10.17 11.53
N THR A 107 -13.65 -11.04 12.43
CA THR A 107 -12.44 -10.79 13.23
C THR A 107 -11.20 -10.68 12.34
N ILE A 108 -11.05 -11.59 11.38
CA ILE A 108 -9.93 -11.59 10.43
C ILE A 108 -9.90 -10.27 9.64
N HIS A 109 -11.05 -9.84 9.11
CA HIS A 109 -11.18 -8.58 8.38
C HIS A 109 -10.89 -7.38 9.28
N PHE A 110 -11.43 -7.35 10.50
CA PHE A 110 -11.14 -6.29 11.46
C PHE A 110 -9.66 -6.17 11.75
N MET A 111 -8.97 -7.29 12.00
CA MET A 111 -7.53 -7.29 12.24
C MET A 111 -6.76 -6.75 11.03
N ALA A 112 -7.09 -7.19 9.82
CA ALA A 112 -6.46 -6.69 8.59
C ALA A 112 -6.66 -5.17 8.44
N SER A 113 -7.89 -4.68 8.63
CA SER A 113 -8.23 -3.26 8.59
C SER A 113 -7.54 -2.45 9.69
N PHE A 114 -7.30 -3.01 10.88
CA PHE A 114 -6.56 -2.33 11.93
C PHE A 114 -5.08 -2.16 11.56
N TYR A 115 -4.44 -3.25 11.11
CA TYR A 115 -3.00 -3.23 10.81
C TYR A 115 -2.66 -2.53 9.47
N ARG A 116 -3.59 -2.46 8.50
CA ARG A 116 -3.36 -1.81 7.20
C ARG A 116 -2.92 -0.36 7.35
N PHE A 117 -3.53 0.38 8.28
CA PHE A 117 -3.19 1.78 8.52
C PHE A 117 -1.76 1.96 9.03
N SER A 118 -1.26 1.00 9.81
CA SER A 118 0.13 1.03 10.30
C SER A 118 1.13 0.83 9.16
N PHE A 119 0.86 -0.13 8.27
CA PHE A 119 1.74 -0.44 7.15
C PHE A 119 1.74 0.70 6.11
N ALA A 120 0.54 1.15 5.71
CA ALA A 120 0.39 2.28 4.81
C ALA A 120 1.02 3.55 5.38
N GLY A 121 0.78 3.85 6.67
CA GLY A 121 1.33 5.03 7.34
C GLY A 121 2.86 5.04 7.41
N VAL A 122 3.50 3.89 7.62
CA VAL A 122 4.97 3.80 7.64
C VAL A 122 5.58 4.09 6.27
N ILE A 123 4.99 3.55 5.20
CA ILE A 123 5.44 3.87 3.83
C ILE A 123 5.18 5.35 3.53
N PHE A 124 3.99 5.84 3.85
CA PHE A 124 3.59 7.21 3.58
C PHE A 124 4.49 8.24 4.29
N ASP A 125 4.80 8.03 5.57
CA ASP A 125 5.74 8.87 6.33
C ASP A 125 7.14 8.89 5.69
N TRP A 126 7.60 7.76 5.16
CA TRP A 126 8.87 7.69 4.43
C TRP A 126 8.82 8.49 3.12
N ILE A 127 7.71 8.43 2.38
CA ILE A 127 7.50 9.23 1.16
C ILE A 127 7.49 10.72 1.50
N GLU A 128 6.73 11.15 2.52
CA GLU A 128 6.65 12.55 2.94
C GLU A 128 8.00 13.12 3.37
N LYS A 129 8.86 12.28 3.93
CA LYS A 129 10.26 12.63 4.27
C LYS A 129 11.20 12.58 3.07
N GLY A 130 10.70 12.57 1.84
CA GLY A 130 11.53 12.60 0.62
C GLY A 130 12.15 11.25 0.25
N MET A 131 11.60 10.15 0.77
CA MET A 131 12.14 8.79 0.59
C MET A 131 13.60 8.69 1.06
N HIS A 132 13.88 9.27 2.22
CA HIS A 132 15.20 9.23 2.86
C HIS A 132 15.33 8.04 3.82
N GLY A 133 16.52 7.45 3.88
CA GLY A 133 16.78 6.28 4.71
C GLY A 133 16.63 4.96 3.93
N ASN A 134 17.06 3.87 4.55
CA ASN A 134 17.08 2.55 3.91
C ASN A 134 15.75 1.81 4.19
N PRO A 135 14.96 1.47 3.16
CA PRO A 135 13.72 0.71 3.32
C PRO A 135 13.86 -0.59 4.12
N GLN A 136 14.97 -1.31 3.95
CA GLN A 136 15.23 -2.54 4.71
C GLN A 136 15.22 -2.27 6.21
N LYS A 137 15.85 -1.18 6.66
CA LYS A 137 15.89 -0.84 8.09
C LYS A 137 14.51 -0.52 8.64
N ILE A 138 13.66 0.12 7.83
CA ILE A 138 12.28 0.44 8.20
C ILE A 138 11.48 -0.87 8.34
N VAL A 139 11.60 -1.77 7.36
CA VAL A 139 10.97 -3.09 7.39
C VAL A 139 11.43 -3.90 8.61
N ASP A 140 12.72 -3.90 8.94
CA ASP A 140 13.25 -4.59 10.11
C ASP A 140 12.64 -4.04 11.42
N GLN A 141 12.48 -2.71 11.52
CA GLN A 141 11.82 -2.07 12.68
C GLN A 141 10.35 -2.46 12.78
N VAL A 142 9.62 -2.47 11.66
CA VAL A 142 8.23 -2.93 11.62
C VAL A 142 8.14 -4.41 12.01
N ALA A 143 9.06 -5.25 11.53
CA ALA A 143 9.12 -6.67 11.87
C ALA A 143 9.30 -6.88 13.38
N ILE A 144 10.18 -6.10 14.03
CA ILE A 144 10.36 -6.15 15.49
C ILE A 144 9.07 -5.77 16.22
N LEU A 145 8.38 -4.70 15.80
CA LEU A 145 7.12 -4.28 16.41
C LEU A 145 6.01 -5.30 16.21
N MET A 146 5.99 -5.96 15.06
CA MET A 146 4.94 -6.90 14.66
C MET A 146 5.20 -8.35 15.08
N GLN A 147 6.41 -8.66 15.56
CA GLN A 147 6.78 -10.02 15.93
C GLN A 147 5.83 -10.57 17.00
N GLY A 148 5.18 -11.70 16.68
CA GLY A 148 4.23 -12.36 17.58
C GLY A 148 2.90 -11.62 17.80
N THR A 149 2.69 -10.42 17.23
CA THR A 149 1.45 -9.65 17.49
C THR A 149 0.23 -10.30 16.86
N PHE A 150 0.32 -10.79 15.61
CA PHE A 150 -0.81 -11.44 14.94
C PHE A 150 -1.24 -12.73 15.65
N PRO A 151 -0.34 -13.71 15.94
CA PRO A 151 -0.75 -14.94 16.63
C PRO A 151 -1.31 -14.68 18.03
N SER A 152 -0.68 -13.78 18.80
CA SER A 152 -1.19 -13.42 20.13
C SER A 152 -2.53 -12.69 20.09
N ALA A 153 -2.79 -11.88 19.06
CA ALA A 153 -4.09 -11.24 18.87
C ALA A 153 -5.17 -12.27 18.52
N LEU A 154 -4.89 -13.19 17.58
CA LEU A 154 -5.79 -14.29 17.22
C LEU A 154 -6.15 -15.16 18.44
N GLU A 155 -5.17 -15.52 19.26
CA GLU A 155 -5.40 -16.28 20.49
C GLU A 155 -6.32 -15.54 21.48
N ARG A 156 -6.14 -14.23 21.62
CA ARG A 156 -7.01 -13.41 22.47
C ARG A 156 -8.45 -13.35 21.94
N PHE A 157 -8.63 -13.19 20.63
CA PHE A 157 -9.96 -13.20 20.01
C PHE A 157 -10.66 -14.56 20.16
N GLU A 158 -9.95 -15.67 19.94
CA GLU A 158 -10.49 -17.01 20.14
C GLU A 158 -10.96 -17.22 21.59
N LYS A 159 -10.16 -16.78 22.58
CA LYS A 159 -10.53 -16.86 24.00
C LYS A 159 -11.71 -15.96 24.36
N ALA A 160 -11.81 -14.80 23.73
CA ALA A 160 -12.92 -13.86 23.94
C ALA A 160 -14.25 -14.38 23.37
N LYS A 161 -14.23 -15.37 22.47
CA LYS A 161 -15.41 -15.93 21.78
C LYS A 161 -16.28 -14.85 21.11
N MET A 162 -15.62 -13.86 20.51
CA MET A 162 -16.28 -12.82 19.71
C MET A 162 -16.60 -13.31 18.31
#